data_AF-A0A9N9GMY4-F1
#
_entry.id   AF-A0A9N9GMY4-F1
#
_cell.length_a   1.000
_cell.length_b   1.000
_cell.length_c   1.000
_cell.angle_alpha   90.00
_cell.angle_beta   90.00
_cell.angle_gamma   90.00
#
_symmetry.space_group_name_H-M   'P 1'
#
loop_
_entity.id
_entity.type
_entity.pdbx_description
1 polymer ?
#
loop_
_entity_poly.entity_id
_entity_poly.type
_entity_poly.pdbx_seq_one_letter_code
_entity_poly.pdbx_strand_id
1 'polypeptide(L)'
;METGYPPNRGATLNRGKTLSRPERYQPAVPLLTAKESSSWDPWVVFSRVVTFWAPGSLLSSLGGLHDKGSQQAWREKIALCFIAIVMGGIVAFLTVGFSSVLCPPSAANNPTKFLRYNSTDASGKLGILGWQFDISQSKTAPNVDFYALSAQLTGQDITNRFARDYSKNPACQGKDIQQFAAVTMQLCQNKTICNAGPLSDQTFQAYNIKNTTKLVGYDWKQLASDPLKNYLVIDGNVLNLDPYIAATPVLPNDKVDVVIRTVLGTDHKEGGKDATRLFFGRPELKASVNCLLQKYFAGNIDKATIGCFTSQLFLYVSLTVILSIVMVRFFMACVFNWFISPRLALPPKKSSKAVVSPQVVVGGSGGGARAAPWAHRNESGAVVKTISMDDVGNDLFTVLLVTCYSEGEEGLRCTCESMAATDYPDDRKLLFLVCDGIITGHGNDKSTPDIAVDLLELVPEFKDPQPQSYVAVAAGSKQHNMAKVYAGYYPYKDGRKIPVVCVVKCGGPAEQGKPKPGNRGKRDSQLILMNFFSRVTYNDRMTALDYDLFRKIHHLMGVTPDFFEICLMVDADTKVYPDSLRLLIN
;
A
#
# COMPACT_ATOMS: atom_id res chain seq x y z
N MET A 1 -18.04 -93.63 2.39
CA MET A 1 -18.34 -93.06 3.72
C MET A 1 -17.18 -93.45 4.61
N GLU A 2 -16.18 -92.59 4.72
CA GLU A 2 -14.97 -92.86 5.50
C GLU A 2 -14.81 -91.84 6.62
N THR A 3 -14.33 -92.38 7.73
CA THR A 3 -14.34 -91.87 9.09
C THR A 3 -13.19 -90.88 9.36
N GLY A 4 -13.42 -89.99 10.32
CA GLY A 4 -12.67 -88.75 10.50
C GLY A 4 -11.26 -88.85 11.08
N TYR A 5 -10.49 -87.82 10.75
CA TYR A 5 -9.32 -87.32 11.48
C TYR A 5 -9.66 -85.91 12.02
N PRO A 6 -9.26 -85.54 13.25
CA PRO A 6 -9.59 -84.24 13.82
C PRO A 6 -8.80 -83.12 13.11
N PRO A 7 -9.42 -81.95 12.84
CA PRO A 7 -8.69 -80.83 12.26
C PRO A 7 -7.74 -80.24 13.32
N ASN A 8 -6.46 -80.26 12.98
CA ASN A 8 -5.40 -79.57 13.69
C ASN A 8 -5.82 -78.10 13.90
N ARG A 9 -5.80 -77.63 15.16
CA ARG A 9 -6.02 -76.21 15.48
C ARG A 9 -4.90 -75.40 14.82
N GLY A 10 -5.14 -74.96 13.60
CA GLY A 10 -4.33 -73.92 12.97
C GLY A 10 -4.37 -72.69 13.87
N ALA A 11 -3.20 -72.26 14.32
CA ALA A 11 -3.06 -71.01 15.03
C ALA A 11 -3.77 -69.91 14.24
N THR A 12 -4.86 -69.39 14.79
CA THR A 12 -5.42 -68.13 14.35
C THR A 12 -4.29 -67.12 14.40
N LEU A 13 -3.81 -66.68 13.23
CA LEU A 13 -2.99 -65.48 13.11
C LEU A 13 -3.86 -64.33 13.62
N ASN A 14 -3.85 -64.13 14.93
CA ASN A 14 -4.23 -62.87 15.53
C ASN A 14 -3.22 -61.87 14.97
N ARG A 15 -3.65 -61.15 13.93
CA ARG A 15 -3.00 -59.95 13.45
C ARG A 15 -3.16 -58.90 14.54
N GLY A 16 -2.42 -59.09 15.63
CA GLY A 16 -2.24 -58.08 16.65
C GLY A 16 -1.82 -56.82 15.94
N LYS A 17 -2.42 -55.70 16.33
CA LYS A 17 -2.00 -54.35 15.90
C LYS A 17 -0.55 -54.14 16.34
N THR A 18 0.40 -54.63 15.55
CA THR A 18 1.82 -54.38 15.75
C THR A 18 2.11 -53.02 15.13
N LEU A 19 2.47 -52.07 15.99
CA LEU A 19 2.82 -50.66 15.73
C LEU A 19 1.68 -49.65 15.87
N SER A 20 1.11 -49.53 17.07
CA SER A 20 0.62 -48.24 17.56
C SER A 20 1.56 -47.73 18.65
N ARG A 21 2.26 -46.61 18.39
CA ARG A 21 3.03 -45.86 19.41
C ARG A 21 2.03 -45.07 20.26
N PRO A 22 1.82 -45.39 21.55
CA PRO A 22 0.87 -44.66 22.40
C PRO A 22 1.28 -43.19 22.59
N GLU A 23 2.59 -42.92 22.63
CA GLU A 23 3.20 -41.59 22.82
C GLU A 23 2.94 -40.60 21.67
N ARG A 24 2.55 -41.08 20.48
CA ARG A 24 2.25 -40.24 19.29
C ARG A 24 0.81 -40.37 18.82
N TYR A 25 -0.06 -41.02 19.59
CA TYR A 25 -1.49 -41.05 19.29
C TYR A 25 -2.11 -39.69 19.64
N GLN A 26 -1.94 -38.72 18.75
CA GLN A 26 -2.86 -37.60 18.68
C GLN A 26 -4.07 -38.07 17.87
N PRO A 27 -5.31 -37.85 18.36
CA PRO A 27 -6.48 -38.08 17.53
C PRO A 27 -6.28 -37.29 16.23
N ALA A 28 -6.49 -37.93 15.08
CA ALA A 28 -6.41 -37.25 13.79
C ALA A 28 -7.21 -35.95 13.93
N VAL A 29 -6.53 -34.81 13.78
CA VAL A 29 -7.19 -33.51 13.84
C VAL A 29 -8.34 -33.62 12.85
N PRO A 30 -9.60 -33.38 13.26
CA PRO A 30 -10.71 -33.49 12.33
C PRO A 30 -10.33 -32.66 11.12
N LEU A 31 -10.16 -33.33 9.96
CA LEU A 31 -10.02 -32.65 8.69
C LEU A 31 -11.12 -31.62 8.72
N LEU A 32 -10.77 -30.33 8.63
CA LEU A 32 -11.73 -29.27 8.44
C LEU A 32 -12.44 -29.61 7.13
N THR A 33 -13.50 -30.42 7.22
CA THR A 33 -14.42 -30.69 6.14
C THR A 33 -14.83 -29.31 5.69
N ALA A 34 -14.47 -28.98 4.44
CA ALA A 34 -14.74 -27.69 3.87
C ALA A 34 -16.17 -27.32 4.25
N LYS A 35 -16.30 -26.30 5.12
CA LYS A 35 -17.59 -25.82 5.59
C LYS A 35 -18.41 -25.58 4.33
N GLU A 36 -19.55 -26.27 4.17
CA GLU A 36 -20.42 -26.06 3.01
C GLU A 36 -20.59 -24.55 2.86
N SER A 37 -20.12 -24.02 1.73
CA SER A 37 -20.08 -22.58 1.52
C SER A 37 -21.51 -22.07 1.60
N SER A 38 -21.82 -21.34 2.67
CA SER A 38 -23.05 -20.56 2.78
C SER A 38 -23.25 -19.80 1.46
N SER A 39 -24.46 -19.85 0.90
CA SER A 39 -24.79 -19.17 -0.36
C SER A 39 -24.61 -17.65 -0.30
N TRP A 40 -24.44 -17.10 0.90
CA TRP A 40 -24.29 -15.68 1.21
C TRP A 40 -22.97 -15.36 1.90
N ASP A 41 -21.85 -15.64 1.23
CA ASP A 41 -20.57 -15.05 1.63
C ASP A 41 -20.47 -13.62 1.06
N PRO A 42 -20.44 -12.56 1.90
CA PRO A 42 -20.36 -11.17 1.45
C PRO A 42 -19.16 -10.91 0.53
N TRP A 43 -18.05 -11.62 0.73
CA TRP A 43 -16.85 -11.49 -0.10
C TRP A 43 -17.08 -12.06 -1.51
N VAL A 44 -17.75 -13.22 -1.59
CA VAL A 44 -18.13 -13.83 -2.88
C VAL A 44 -19.09 -12.91 -3.63
N VAL A 45 -20.07 -12.31 -2.95
CA VAL A 45 -21.00 -11.35 -3.56
C VAL A 45 -20.25 -10.12 -4.06
N PHE A 46 -19.40 -9.51 -3.24
CA PHE A 46 -18.59 -8.36 -3.63
C PHE A 46 -17.71 -8.66 -4.86
N SER A 47 -17.01 -9.79 -4.86
CA SER A 47 -16.16 -10.19 -6.00
C SER A 47 -16.97 -10.33 -7.30
N ARG A 48 -18.21 -10.83 -7.24
CA ARG A 48 -19.12 -10.92 -8.39
C ARG A 48 -19.63 -9.56 -8.85
N VAL A 49 -19.91 -8.64 -7.92
CA VAL A 49 -20.32 -7.26 -8.26
C VAL A 49 -19.19 -6.51 -8.96
N VAL A 50 -17.96 -6.57 -8.46
CA VAL A 50 -16.81 -5.91 -9.10
C VAL A 50 -16.51 -6.49 -10.49
N THR A 51 -16.74 -7.79 -10.67
CA THR A 51 -16.48 -8.51 -11.93
C THR A 51 -17.75 -8.71 -12.78
N PHE A 52 -18.77 -7.85 -12.62
CA PHE A 52 -20.04 -7.95 -13.35
C PHE A 52 -19.85 -7.92 -14.88
N TRP A 53 -18.84 -7.17 -15.35
CA TRP A 53 -18.48 -7.05 -16.77
C TRP A 53 -17.87 -8.33 -17.36
N ALA A 54 -17.46 -9.28 -16.52
CA ALA A 54 -16.91 -10.58 -16.93
C ALA A 54 -17.82 -11.72 -16.43
N PRO A 55 -18.96 -12.00 -17.09
CA PRO A 55 -19.83 -13.11 -16.72
C PRO A 55 -19.13 -14.47 -16.93
N GLY A 56 -19.60 -15.52 -16.23
CA GLY A 56 -18.98 -16.85 -16.26
C GLY A 56 -18.85 -17.44 -17.67
N SER A 57 -19.82 -17.15 -18.54
CA SER A 57 -19.79 -17.55 -19.95
C SER A 57 -18.59 -16.95 -20.70
N LEU A 58 -18.29 -15.68 -20.47
CA LEU A 58 -17.17 -14.97 -21.09
C LEU A 58 -15.81 -15.50 -20.60
N LEU A 59 -15.71 -15.77 -19.29
CA LEU A 59 -14.50 -16.37 -18.70
C LEU A 59 -14.23 -17.79 -19.20
N SER A 60 -15.30 -18.54 -19.46
CA SER A 60 -15.20 -19.89 -20.02
C SER A 60 -14.90 -19.92 -21.51
N SER A 61 -15.35 -18.91 -22.29
CA SER A 61 -15.17 -18.89 -23.75
C SER A 61 -13.89 -18.17 -24.19
N LEU A 62 -13.57 -17.02 -23.60
CA LEU A 62 -12.41 -16.20 -23.97
C LEU A 62 -11.23 -16.36 -23.00
N GLY A 63 -11.50 -16.68 -21.73
CA GLY A 63 -10.48 -16.79 -20.67
C GLY A 63 -9.93 -18.19 -20.41
N GLY A 64 -10.46 -19.23 -21.07
CA GLY A 64 -10.04 -20.63 -20.89
C GLY A 64 -10.27 -21.21 -19.49
N LEU A 65 -11.05 -20.52 -18.64
CA LEU A 65 -11.36 -20.91 -17.26
C LEU A 65 -12.71 -21.63 -17.21
N HIS A 66 -12.71 -22.95 -17.49
CA HIS A 66 -13.94 -23.74 -17.50
C HIS A 66 -14.44 -24.16 -16.11
N ASP A 67 -13.56 -24.19 -15.10
CA ASP A 67 -13.90 -24.64 -13.77
C ASP A 67 -14.49 -23.51 -12.90
N LYS A 68 -15.58 -23.81 -12.18
CA LYS A 68 -16.29 -22.82 -11.34
C LYS A 68 -15.43 -22.35 -10.16
N GLY A 69 -14.60 -23.22 -9.58
CA GLY A 69 -13.69 -22.86 -8.50
C GLY A 69 -12.59 -21.91 -8.97
N SER A 70 -11.97 -22.22 -10.11
CA SER A 70 -10.96 -21.34 -10.73
C SER A 70 -11.53 -19.99 -11.15
N GLN A 71 -12.77 -19.95 -11.66
CA GLN A 71 -13.47 -18.69 -11.96
C GLN A 71 -13.67 -17.84 -10.70
N GLN A 72 -14.10 -18.45 -9.60
CA GLN A 72 -14.31 -17.74 -8.34
C GLN A 72 -12.99 -17.17 -7.78
N ALA A 73 -11.93 -17.98 -7.76
CA ALA A 73 -10.60 -17.52 -7.33
C ALA A 73 -10.06 -16.37 -8.19
N TRP A 74 -10.32 -16.40 -9.50
CA TRP A 74 -9.96 -15.28 -10.40
C TRP A 74 -10.73 -14.01 -10.04
N ARG A 75 -12.06 -14.11 -9.78
CA ARG A 75 -12.88 -12.95 -9.37
C ARG A 75 -12.40 -12.32 -8.08
N GLU A 76 -12.03 -13.14 -7.10
CA GLU A 76 -11.51 -12.68 -5.80
C GLU A 76 -10.19 -11.92 -5.96
N LYS A 77 -9.30 -12.37 -6.85
CA LYS A 77 -8.06 -11.66 -7.17
C LYS A 77 -8.31 -10.30 -7.83
N ILE A 78 -9.25 -10.22 -8.78
CA ILE A 78 -9.63 -8.94 -9.41
C ILE A 78 -10.26 -7.98 -8.39
N ALA A 79 -11.09 -8.50 -7.49
CA ALA A 79 -11.69 -7.70 -6.42
C ALA A 79 -10.63 -7.05 -5.52
N LEU A 80 -9.55 -7.78 -5.19
CA LEU A 80 -8.41 -7.22 -4.45
C LEU A 80 -7.69 -6.11 -5.24
N CYS A 81 -7.43 -6.32 -6.54
CA CYS A 81 -6.82 -5.28 -7.38
C CYS A 81 -7.70 -4.04 -7.50
N PHE A 82 -9.03 -4.21 -7.60
CA PHE A 82 -9.97 -3.10 -7.66
C PHE A 82 -9.94 -2.25 -6.39
N ILE A 83 -9.95 -2.87 -5.20
CA ILE A 83 -9.83 -2.16 -3.93
C ILE A 83 -8.53 -1.35 -3.89
N ALA A 84 -7.40 -1.96 -4.31
CA ALA A 84 -6.11 -1.28 -4.34
C ALA A 84 -6.12 -0.04 -5.26
N ILE A 85 -6.73 -0.15 -6.44
CA ILE A 85 -6.86 0.98 -7.38
C ILE A 85 -7.76 2.07 -6.82
N VAL A 86 -8.91 1.72 -6.23
CA VAL A 86 -9.82 2.71 -5.63
C VAL A 86 -9.17 3.44 -4.48
N MET A 87 -8.52 2.72 -3.56
CA MET A 87 -7.78 3.33 -2.45
C MET A 87 -6.63 4.21 -2.95
N GLY A 88 -5.87 3.74 -3.94
CA GLY A 88 -4.80 4.52 -4.57
C GLY A 88 -5.32 5.78 -5.25
N GLY A 89 -6.47 5.70 -5.94
CA GLY A 89 -7.12 6.83 -6.59
C GLY A 89 -7.63 7.87 -5.60
N ILE A 90 -8.21 7.44 -4.47
CA ILE A 90 -8.61 8.34 -3.39
C ILE A 90 -7.39 9.09 -2.83
N VAL A 91 -6.30 8.38 -2.55
CA VAL A 91 -5.06 9.00 -2.04
C VAL A 91 -4.47 9.98 -3.06
N ALA A 92 -4.44 9.61 -4.36
CA ALA A 92 -3.96 10.49 -5.43
C ALA A 92 -4.83 11.75 -5.58
N PHE A 93 -6.15 11.59 -5.50
CA PHE A 93 -7.07 12.72 -5.50
C PHE A 93 -6.86 13.63 -4.28
N LEU A 94 -6.76 13.07 -3.07
CA LEU A 94 -6.54 13.85 -1.85
C LEU A 94 -5.20 14.61 -1.84
N THR A 95 -4.18 14.07 -2.49
CA THR A 95 -2.83 14.67 -2.52
C THR A 95 -2.66 15.72 -3.64
N VAL A 96 -3.25 15.51 -4.83
CA VAL A 96 -3.03 16.37 -6.01
C VAL A 96 -4.32 17.04 -6.52
N GLY A 97 -5.44 16.31 -6.51
CA GLY A 97 -6.72 16.78 -7.04
C GLY A 97 -7.44 17.75 -6.11
N PHE A 98 -7.39 17.51 -4.81
CA PHE A 98 -8.10 18.26 -3.77
C PHE A 98 -7.68 19.73 -3.75
N SER A 99 -6.39 20.01 -3.93
CA SER A 99 -5.87 21.37 -4.01
C SER A 99 -6.36 22.12 -5.24
N SER A 100 -6.48 21.43 -6.37
CA SER A 100 -6.96 22.04 -7.62
C SER A 100 -8.44 22.39 -7.58
N VAL A 101 -9.25 21.62 -6.82
CA VAL A 101 -10.69 21.86 -6.65
C VAL A 101 -10.96 23.02 -5.69
N LEU A 102 -10.27 23.08 -4.55
CA LEU A 102 -10.48 24.12 -3.53
C LEU A 102 -9.72 25.42 -3.81
N CYS A 103 -8.62 25.35 -4.56
CA CYS A 103 -7.79 26.49 -4.93
C CYS A 103 -7.59 26.52 -6.45
N PRO A 104 -8.62 26.93 -7.23
CA PRO A 104 -8.48 27.05 -8.67
C PRO A 104 -7.37 28.06 -9.02
N PRO A 105 -6.69 27.94 -10.17
CA PRO A 105 -5.56 28.80 -10.55
C PRO A 105 -5.88 30.30 -10.48
N SER A 106 -7.12 30.69 -10.79
CA SER A 106 -7.61 32.07 -10.70
C SER A 106 -7.62 32.64 -9.27
N ALA A 107 -7.77 31.78 -8.26
CA ALA A 107 -7.73 32.15 -6.84
C ALA A 107 -6.34 31.95 -6.21
N ALA A 108 -5.55 31.00 -6.72
CA ALA A 108 -4.15 30.79 -6.34
C ALA A 108 -3.25 31.98 -6.77
N ASN A 109 -3.62 32.66 -7.86
CA ASN A 109 -2.90 33.79 -8.45
C ASN A 109 -3.08 35.15 -7.72
N ASN A 110 -3.46 35.17 -6.44
CA ASN A 110 -3.47 36.41 -5.64
C ASN A 110 -2.19 37.27 -5.77
N PRO A 111 -0.95 36.73 -5.89
CA PRO A 111 0.26 37.57 -6.05
C PRO A 111 0.35 38.32 -7.40
N THR A 112 -0.38 37.91 -8.43
CA THR A 112 -0.42 38.65 -9.71
C THR A 112 -1.48 39.73 -9.71
N LYS A 113 -2.54 39.57 -8.90
CA LYS A 113 -3.65 40.53 -8.78
C LYS A 113 -3.37 41.63 -7.75
N PHE A 114 -2.63 41.34 -6.68
CA PHE A 114 -2.32 42.30 -5.63
C PHE A 114 -0.83 42.67 -5.64
N LEU A 115 -0.55 43.94 -5.35
CA LEU A 115 0.79 44.37 -5.01
C LEU A 115 0.77 44.95 -3.59
N ARG A 116 1.67 44.44 -2.74
CA ARG A 116 1.68 44.75 -1.32
C ARG A 116 2.04 46.21 -1.06
N TYR A 117 1.28 46.84 -0.17
CA TYR A 117 1.61 48.13 0.41
C TYR A 117 3.00 48.10 1.05
N ASN A 118 3.78 49.17 0.86
CA ASN A 118 5.13 49.32 1.40
C ASN A 118 6.06 48.12 1.11
N SER A 119 6.00 47.59 -0.12
CA SER A 119 6.90 46.53 -0.60
C SER A 119 7.91 47.11 -1.59
N THR A 120 9.07 46.45 -1.73
CA THR A 120 10.10 46.83 -2.72
C THR A 120 9.56 46.85 -4.14
N ASP A 121 8.63 45.95 -4.46
CA ASP A 121 8.00 45.84 -5.78
C ASP A 121 7.02 46.99 -6.06
N ALA A 122 6.58 47.70 -5.01
CA ALA A 122 5.70 48.87 -5.06
C ALA A 122 6.46 50.21 -5.16
N SER A 123 7.79 50.18 -5.30
CA SER A 123 8.59 51.40 -5.52
C SER A 123 8.13 52.15 -6.78
N GLY A 124 7.98 53.48 -6.67
CA GLY A 124 7.49 54.32 -7.75
C GLY A 124 6.00 54.12 -8.09
N LYS A 125 5.22 53.54 -7.17
CA LYS A 125 3.77 53.34 -7.33
C LYS A 125 2.98 53.93 -6.16
N LEU A 126 1.75 54.34 -6.44
CA LEU A 126 0.81 54.91 -5.48
C LEU A 126 -0.59 54.29 -5.65
N GLY A 127 -1.40 54.27 -4.59
CA GLY A 127 -2.77 53.76 -4.60
C GLY A 127 -3.79 54.83 -4.96
N ILE A 128 -4.72 54.52 -5.86
CA ILE A 128 -5.88 55.36 -6.22
C ILE A 128 -7.11 54.44 -6.38
N LEU A 129 -8.16 54.66 -5.60
CA LEU A 129 -9.37 53.83 -5.52
C LEU A 129 -9.05 52.33 -5.36
N GLY A 130 -8.04 51.99 -4.57
CA GLY A 130 -7.59 50.60 -4.37
C GLY A 130 -6.81 49.98 -5.52
N TRP A 131 -6.57 50.72 -6.61
CA TRP A 131 -5.70 50.30 -7.70
C TRP A 131 -4.32 50.93 -7.59
N GLN A 132 -3.29 50.22 -8.05
CA GLN A 132 -1.94 50.76 -8.10
C GLN A 132 -1.65 51.47 -9.40
N PHE A 133 -1.16 52.70 -9.29
CA PHE A 133 -0.72 53.54 -10.39
C PHE A 133 0.79 53.69 -10.36
N ASP A 134 1.41 53.50 -11.52
CA ASP A 134 2.82 53.78 -11.78
C ASP A 134 3.01 55.28 -12.00
N ILE A 135 3.92 55.86 -11.21
CA ILE A 135 4.26 57.28 -11.22
C ILE A 135 5.70 57.53 -11.66
N SER A 136 6.43 56.49 -12.09
CA SER A 136 7.85 56.59 -12.47
C SER A 136 8.13 57.67 -13.51
N GLN A 137 7.18 57.93 -14.41
CA GLN A 137 7.24 58.95 -15.46
C GLN A 137 6.26 60.12 -15.25
N SER A 138 5.77 60.31 -14.02
CA SER A 138 4.77 61.33 -13.73
C SER A 138 5.31 62.76 -13.87
N LYS A 139 4.45 63.69 -14.29
CA LYS A 139 4.79 65.11 -14.38
C LYS A 139 4.59 65.77 -13.01
N THR A 140 5.60 66.46 -12.51
CA THR A 140 5.49 67.27 -11.29
C THR A 140 4.70 68.54 -11.58
N ALA A 141 3.73 68.85 -10.71
CA ALA A 141 2.98 70.10 -10.77
C ALA A 141 3.19 70.90 -9.48
N PRO A 142 3.07 72.24 -9.52
CA PRO A 142 3.31 73.08 -8.34
C PRO A 142 2.38 72.77 -7.15
N ASN A 143 1.24 72.11 -7.42
CA ASN A 143 0.24 71.80 -6.40
C ASN A 143 0.40 70.39 -5.80
N VAL A 144 1.06 69.44 -6.48
CA VAL A 144 1.22 68.04 -6.05
C VAL A 144 2.53 67.46 -6.58
N ASP A 145 3.35 66.90 -5.68
CA ASP A 145 4.53 66.11 -6.03
C ASP A 145 4.31 64.63 -5.69
N PHE A 146 4.07 63.81 -6.73
CA PHE A 146 3.87 62.37 -6.56
C PHE A 146 5.15 61.63 -6.17
N TYR A 147 6.33 62.12 -6.55
CA TYR A 147 7.60 61.48 -6.18
C TYR A 147 7.87 61.64 -4.69
N ALA A 148 7.64 62.84 -4.13
CA ALA A 148 7.73 63.06 -2.69
C ALA A 148 6.75 62.16 -1.90
N LEU A 149 5.53 61.99 -2.41
CA LEU A 149 4.53 61.10 -1.81
C LEU A 149 4.96 59.62 -1.86
N SER A 150 5.49 59.15 -2.97
CA SER A 150 5.97 57.76 -3.07
C SER A 150 7.22 57.50 -2.24
N ALA A 151 8.09 58.52 -2.09
CA ALA A 151 9.27 58.44 -1.24
C ALA A 151 8.93 58.38 0.26
N GLN A 152 7.82 59.00 0.68
CA GLN A 152 7.35 58.93 2.06
C GLN A 152 6.83 57.53 2.39
N LEU A 153 5.87 57.02 1.61
CA LEU A 153 5.26 55.70 1.79
C LEU A 153 4.88 55.13 0.42
N THR A 154 5.56 54.05 0.00
CA THR A 154 5.30 53.41 -1.30
C THR A 154 3.95 52.68 -1.30
N GLY A 155 3.18 52.87 -2.37
CA GLY A 155 1.84 52.27 -2.49
C GLY A 155 0.78 52.87 -1.56
N GLN A 156 1.03 54.02 -0.91
CA GLN A 156 0.03 54.69 -0.07
C GLN A 156 -1.19 55.15 -0.89
N ASP A 157 -2.35 55.19 -0.23
CA ASP A 157 -3.59 55.67 -0.84
C ASP A 157 -3.60 57.20 -0.93
N ILE A 158 -3.57 57.72 -2.16
CA ILE A 158 -3.63 59.16 -2.46
C ILE A 158 -4.98 59.57 -3.03
N THR A 159 -6.00 58.70 -2.97
CA THR A 159 -7.32 58.99 -3.57
C THR A 159 -7.94 60.28 -3.01
N ASN A 160 -7.65 60.59 -1.75
CA ASN A 160 -8.12 61.80 -1.08
C ASN A 160 -7.47 63.10 -1.59
N ARG A 161 -6.45 63.04 -2.47
CA ARG A 161 -5.86 64.20 -3.16
C ARG A 161 -6.64 64.63 -4.40
N PHE A 162 -7.52 63.77 -4.90
CA PHE A 162 -8.37 64.05 -6.05
C PHE A 162 -9.78 64.47 -5.61
N ALA A 163 -10.32 65.48 -6.27
CA ALA A 163 -11.67 65.95 -6.05
C ALA A 163 -12.69 64.91 -6.58
N ARG A 164 -13.64 64.52 -5.74
CA ARG A 164 -14.66 63.52 -6.01
C ARG A 164 -16.01 63.99 -5.46
N ASP A 165 -17.05 63.93 -6.29
CA ASP A 165 -18.41 64.26 -5.87
C ASP A 165 -19.20 62.98 -5.58
N TYR A 166 -19.41 62.70 -4.30
CA TYR A 166 -20.13 61.53 -3.82
C TYR A 166 -21.65 61.74 -3.68
N SER A 167 -22.12 62.99 -3.77
CA SER A 167 -23.55 63.31 -3.62
C SER A 167 -24.40 62.70 -4.74
N LYS A 168 -23.78 62.43 -5.90
CA LYS A 168 -24.41 61.83 -7.07
C LYS A 168 -24.31 60.30 -7.10
N ASN A 169 -23.63 59.66 -6.14
CA ASN A 169 -23.49 58.21 -6.12
C ASN A 169 -24.77 57.54 -5.60
N PRO A 170 -25.43 56.65 -6.37
CA PRO A 170 -26.66 55.98 -5.95
C PRO A 170 -26.52 55.22 -4.62
N ALA A 171 -25.34 54.64 -4.35
CA ALA A 171 -25.08 53.91 -3.11
C ALA A 171 -25.12 54.80 -1.86
N CYS A 172 -24.94 56.11 -2.02
CA CYS A 172 -24.90 57.10 -0.96
C CYS A 172 -26.18 57.92 -0.83
N GLN A 173 -27.25 57.64 -1.61
CA GLN A 173 -28.49 58.43 -1.64
C GLN A 173 -29.64 57.85 -0.80
N GLY A 174 -29.44 56.69 -0.16
CA GLY A 174 -30.46 56.08 0.69
C GLY A 174 -30.89 57.01 1.83
N LYS A 175 -32.20 57.17 2.04
CA LYS A 175 -32.75 58.07 3.08
C LYS A 175 -32.30 57.65 4.49
N ASP A 176 -32.25 56.34 4.73
CA ASP A 176 -31.92 55.75 6.04
C ASP A 176 -30.44 55.94 6.44
N ILE A 177 -29.59 56.34 5.49
CA ILE A 177 -28.15 56.53 5.71
C ILE A 177 -27.72 58.00 5.68
N GLN A 178 -28.61 58.94 5.30
CA GLN A 178 -28.30 60.38 5.26
C GLN A 178 -28.09 61.00 6.66
N GLN A 179 -28.57 60.33 7.70
CA GLN A 179 -28.37 60.76 9.08
C GLN A 179 -26.92 60.59 9.58
N PHE A 180 -26.09 59.83 8.86
CA PHE A 180 -24.72 59.54 9.25
C PHE A 180 -23.72 60.50 8.59
N ALA A 181 -22.87 61.14 9.40
CA ALA A 181 -21.87 62.10 8.95
C ALA A 181 -20.83 61.46 8.02
N ALA A 182 -20.47 60.19 8.26
CA ALA A 182 -19.55 59.45 7.39
C ALA A 182 -20.06 59.35 5.94
N VAL A 183 -21.39 59.36 5.75
CA VAL A 183 -22.06 59.34 4.44
C VAL A 183 -22.15 60.75 3.85
N THR A 184 -22.68 61.71 4.61
CA THR A 184 -23.01 63.05 4.10
C THR A 184 -21.84 64.03 4.00
N MET A 185 -20.74 63.80 4.72
CA MET A 185 -19.57 64.68 4.69
C MET A 185 -19.03 64.82 3.26
N GLN A 186 -18.85 66.05 2.78
CA GLN A 186 -18.16 66.27 1.52
C GLN A 186 -16.65 66.24 1.74
N LEU A 187 -15.99 65.26 1.13
CA LEU A 187 -14.55 65.25 0.99
C LEU A 187 -14.16 66.38 0.04
N CYS A 188 -13.06 67.10 0.32
CA CYS A 188 -12.54 68.20 -0.52
C CYS A 188 -13.23 69.58 -0.44
N GLN A 189 -13.86 69.96 0.69
CA GLN A 189 -14.37 71.34 0.84
C GLN A 189 -13.25 72.39 0.88
N ASN A 190 -12.06 72.02 1.37
CA ASN A 190 -10.87 72.88 1.37
C ASN A 190 -9.95 72.53 0.19
N LYS A 191 -9.69 73.50 -0.70
CA LYS A 191 -8.87 73.32 -1.92
C LYS A 191 -7.41 72.91 -1.65
N THR A 192 -6.94 73.02 -0.41
CA THR A 192 -5.59 72.59 0.01
C THR A 192 -5.44 71.08 0.15
N ILE A 193 -6.52 70.34 0.39
CA ILE A 193 -6.46 68.87 0.59
C ILE A 193 -6.56 68.11 -0.74
N CYS A 194 -7.36 68.63 -1.69
CA CYS A 194 -7.64 68.01 -2.99
C CYS A 194 -7.02 68.82 -4.14
N ASN A 195 -5.70 68.87 -4.09
CA ASN A 195 -4.82 69.66 -4.93
C ASN A 195 -4.49 69.01 -6.29
N ALA A 196 -4.89 67.74 -6.52
CA ALA A 196 -4.63 67.01 -7.76
C ALA A 196 -5.71 67.19 -8.84
N GLY A 197 -6.76 67.98 -8.58
CA GLY A 197 -7.88 68.17 -9.53
C GLY A 197 -8.91 67.02 -9.50
N PRO A 198 -9.87 66.99 -10.44
CA PRO A 198 -10.93 65.98 -10.47
C PRO A 198 -10.38 64.59 -10.78
N LEU A 199 -10.94 63.55 -10.15
CA LEU A 199 -10.58 62.17 -10.45
C LEU A 199 -11.16 61.75 -11.81
N SER A 200 -10.36 61.81 -12.87
CA SER A 200 -10.75 61.41 -14.23
C SER A 200 -9.54 60.92 -15.04
N ASP A 201 -9.80 60.17 -16.10
CA ASP A 201 -8.74 59.69 -17.02
C ASP A 201 -7.97 60.84 -17.67
N GLN A 202 -8.63 61.99 -17.89
CA GLN A 202 -7.99 63.20 -18.41
C GLN A 202 -6.93 63.73 -17.44
N THR A 203 -7.22 63.73 -16.13
CA THR A 203 -6.28 64.11 -15.08
C THR A 203 -5.11 63.12 -15.03
N PHE A 204 -5.37 61.82 -15.15
CA PHE A 204 -4.31 60.81 -15.18
C PHE A 204 -3.37 60.97 -16.37
N GLN A 205 -3.91 61.27 -17.55
CA GLN A 205 -3.11 61.59 -18.75
C GLN A 205 -2.32 62.90 -18.59
N ALA A 206 -2.93 63.93 -17.97
CA ALA A 206 -2.26 65.20 -17.72
C ALA A 206 -1.00 65.03 -16.85
N TYR A 207 -1.08 64.19 -15.80
CA TYR A 207 0.03 63.87 -14.91
C TYR A 207 0.92 62.70 -15.39
N ASN A 208 0.58 62.03 -16.50
CA ASN A 208 1.27 60.85 -17.01
C ASN A 208 1.39 59.70 -15.98
N ILE A 209 0.32 59.45 -15.21
CA ILE A 209 0.24 58.31 -14.29
C ILE A 209 -0.57 57.18 -14.92
N LYS A 210 -0.12 55.92 -14.77
CA LYS A 210 -0.70 54.77 -15.47
C LYS A 210 -1.14 53.69 -14.50
N ASN A 211 -2.35 53.16 -14.68
CA ASN A 211 -2.84 52.05 -13.87
C ASN A 211 -2.07 50.77 -14.21
N THR A 212 -1.55 50.08 -13.20
CA THR A 212 -0.79 48.83 -13.32
C THR A 212 -1.65 47.58 -13.42
N THR A 213 -2.99 47.72 -13.38
CA THR A 213 -4.00 46.64 -13.30
C THR A 213 -3.91 45.76 -12.05
N LYS A 214 -3.02 46.10 -11.11
CA LYS A 214 -2.90 45.46 -9.80
C LYS A 214 -3.64 46.25 -8.73
N LEU A 215 -4.25 45.55 -7.79
CA LEU A 215 -4.89 46.10 -6.61
C LEU A 215 -3.88 46.32 -5.49
N VAL A 216 -4.13 47.28 -4.61
CA VAL A 216 -3.34 47.48 -3.39
C VAL A 216 -3.71 46.41 -2.38
N GLY A 217 -2.72 45.63 -1.93
CA GLY A 217 -2.86 44.62 -0.88
C GLY A 217 -2.27 45.09 0.45
N TYR A 218 -3.04 45.04 1.53
CA TYR A 218 -2.61 45.39 2.88
C TYR A 218 -2.51 44.13 3.76
N ASP A 219 -1.48 44.08 4.61
CA ASP A 219 -1.37 43.07 5.67
C ASP A 219 -1.94 43.60 7.00
N TRP A 220 -2.43 42.70 7.86
CA TRP A 220 -2.98 43.08 9.16
C TRP A 220 -1.95 43.75 10.07
N LYS A 221 -0.68 43.32 10.03
CA LYS A 221 0.38 43.95 10.83
C LYS A 221 0.64 45.39 10.39
N GLN A 222 0.48 45.68 9.09
CA GLN A 222 0.62 47.02 8.55
C GLN A 222 -0.55 47.91 9.00
N LEU A 223 -1.78 47.40 9.00
CA LEU A 223 -2.96 48.15 9.49
C LEU A 223 -2.90 48.48 10.99
N ALA A 224 -2.10 47.73 11.75
CA ALA A 224 -1.79 48.00 13.15
C ALA A 224 -0.82 49.19 13.33
N SER A 225 0.00 49.49 12.32
CA SER A 225 1.07 50.48 12.42
C SER A 225 0.56 51.93 12.36
N ASP A 226 1.32 52.85 12.94
CA ASP A 226 1.01 54.29 13.00
C ASP A 226 0.63 54.95 11.66
N PRO A 227 1.28 54.70 10.50
CA PRO A 227 0.90 55.34 9.25
C PRO A 227 -0.51 54.96 8.75
N LEU A 228 -1.09 53.86 9.24
CA LEU A 228 -2.43 53.38 8.86
C LEU A 228 -3.40 53.41 10.06
N LYS A 229 -3.20 54.33 11.01
CA LYS A 229 -3.97 54.41 12.25
C LYS A 229 -5.49 54.49 12.02
N ASN A 230 -5.96 55.30 11.07
CA ASN A 230 -7.38 55.47 10.80
C ASN A 230 -7.89 54.60 9.63
N TYR A 231 -7.22 53.49 9.33
CA TYR A 231 -7.69 52.55 8.31
C TYR A 231 -8.59 51.50 8.96
N LEU A 232 -9.70 51.20 8.28
CA LEU A 232 -10.73 50.27 8.76
C LEU A 232 -10.99 49.19 7.73
N VAL A 233 -11.32 47.98 8.16
CA VAL A 233 -11.62 46.85 7.28
C VAL A 233 -13.10 46.49 7.35
N ILE A 234 -13.75 46.38 6.20
CA ILE A 234 -15.12 45.88 6.06
C ILE A 234 -15.18 44.89 4.90
N ASP A 235 -15.53 43.64 5.19
CA ASP A 235 -15.69 42.54 4.24
C ASP A 235 -14.43 42.34 3.35
N GLY A 236 -13.25 42.41 3.98
CA GLY A 236 -11.95 42.28 3.30
C GLY A 236 -11.53 43.50 2.46
N ASN A 237 -12.34 44.56 2.41
CA ASN A 237 -12.00 45.85 1.82
C ASN A 237 -11.40 46.77 2.88
N VAL A 238 -10.34 47.47 2.53
CA VAL A 238 -9.63 48.43 3.37
C VAL A 238 -10.11 49.84 3.01
N LEU A 239 -10.52 50.59 4.02
CA LEU A 239 -11.05 51.95 3.90
C LEU A 239 -10.09 52.93 4.58
N ASN A 240 -9.71 54.00 3.87
CA ASN A 240 -8.93 55.11 4.39
C ASN A 240 -9.86 56.18 4.98
N LEU A 241 -9.99 56.21 6.31
CA LEU A 241 -10.84 57.17 7.03
C LEU A 241 -10.07 58.37 7.59
N ASP A 242 -8.78 58.54 7.27
CA ASP A 242 -7.99 59.71 7.66
C ASP A 242 -8.71 61.05 7.44
N PRO A 243 -9.27 61.36 6.24
CA PRO A 243 -9.92 62.64 6.02
C PRO A 243 -11.20 62.79 6.84
N TYR A 244 -11.91 61.69 7.12
CA TYR A 244 -13.14 61.73 7.91
C TYR A 244 -12.85 62.02 9.38
N ILE A 245 -11.89 61.30 9.96
CA ILE A 245 -11.48 61.46 11.37
C ILE A 245 -10.85 62.83 11.61
N ALA A 246 -10.08 63.35 10.65
CA ALA A 246 -9.47 64.68 10.75
C ALA A 246 -10.48 65.83 10.68
N ALA A 247 -11.55 65.69 9.89
CA ALA A 247 -12.52 66.76 9.66
C ALA A 247 -13.73 66.73 10.60
N THR A 248 -14.04 65.57 11.19
CA THR A 248 -15.27 65.38 11.97
C THR A 248 -14.95 65.21 13.46
N PRO A 249 -15.51 66.04 14.37
CA PRO A 249 -15.41 65.80 15.80
C PRO A 249 -16.15 64.50 16.19
N VAL A 250 -15.98 64.04 17.42
CA VAL A 250 -16.69 62.85 17.92
C VAL A 250 -18.19 63.11 17.94
N LEU A 251 -19.00 62.22 17.36
CA LEU A 251 -20.45 62.35 17.26
C LEU A 251 -21.15 61.21 18.03
N PRO A 252 -21.53 61.40 19.30
CA PRO A 252 -22.09 60.33 20.13
C PRO A 252 -23.43 59.76 19.63
N ASN A 253 -24.21 60.56 18.90
CA ASN A 253 -25.52 60.17 18.39
C ASN A 253 -25.47 59.49 17.00
N ASP A 254 -24.31 59.50 16.35
CA ASP A 254 -24.11 58.85 15.05
C ASP A 254 -23.61 57.41 15.26
N LYS A 255 -24.49 56.44 15.00
CA LYS A 255 -24.17 55.02 15.20
C LYS A 255 -23.02 54.53 14.31
N VAL A 256 -22.81 55.12 13.13
CA VAL A 256 -21.70 54.78 12.22
C VAL A 256 -20.39 55.35 12.75
N ASP A 257 -20.38 56.63 13.16
CA ASP A 257 -19.19 57.27 13.77
C ASP A 257 -18.76 56.52 15.04
N VAL A 258 -19.71 56.18 15.91
CA VAL A 258 -19.45 55.42 17.14
C VAL A 258 -18.79 54.08 16.81
N VAL A 259 -19.31 53.32 15.84
CA VAL A 259 -18.72 52.03 15.45
C VAL A 259 -17.34 52.20 14.84
N ILE A 260 -17.15 53.18 13.95
CA ILE A 260 -15.85 53.48 13.34
C ILE A 260 -14.82 53.79 14.44
N ARG A 261 -15.12 54.73 15.34
CA ARG A 261 -14.19 55.15 16.39
C ARG A 261 -13.96 54.07 17.44
N THR A 262 -14.95 53.23 17.71
CA THR A 262 -14.80 52.07 18.60
C THR A 262 -13.76 51.11 18.05
N VAL A 263 -13.84 50.76 16.76
CA VAL A 263 -12.90 49.81 16.13
C VAL A 263 -11.52 50.44 15.90
N LEU A 264 -11.45 51.74 15.57
CA LEU A 264 -10.17 52.45 15.43
C LEU A 264 -9.47 52.69 16.78
N GLY A 265 -10.24 52.79 17.88
CA GLY A 265 -9.73 53.02 19.23
C GLY A 265 -9.26 51.77 19.96
N THR A 266 -9.58 50.57 19.46
CA THR A 266 -9.11 49.31 20.04
C THR A 266 -7.64 49.04 19.70
N ASP A 267 -6.80 48.89 20.72
CA ASP A 267 -5.39 48.53 20.57
C ASP A 267 -5.25 47.03 20.24
N HIS A 268 -5.12 46.73 18.96
CA HIS A 268 -4.89 45.37 18.48
C HIS A 268 -3.41 45.19 18.16
N LYS A 269 -2.66 44.62 19.09
CA LYS A 269 -1.22 44.30 18.94
C LYS A 269 -0.88 43.44 17.71
N GLU A 270 -1.86 42.70 17.17
CA GLU A 270 -1.73 41.89 15.94
C GLU A 270 -2.59 42.38 14.75
N GLY A 271 -3.19 43.59 14.84
CA GLY A 271 -3.72 44.32 13.69
C GLY A 271 -5.22 44.24 13.37
N GLY A 272 -6.07 43.76 14.28
CA GLY A 272 -7.50 43.53 14.01
C GLY A 272 -8.43 44.75 13.98
N LYS A 273 -8.33 45.67 13.01
CA LYS A 273 -9.34 46.73 12.78
C LYS A 273 -10.49 46.28 11.86
N ASP A 274 -11.06 45.10 12.14
CA ASP A 274 -12.16 44.53 11.36
C ASP A 274 -13.53 44.90 11.92
N ALA A 275 -14.27 45.73 11.20
CA ALA A 275 -15.61 46.17 11.58
C ALA A 275 -16.72 45.34 10.92
N THR A 276 -16.39 44.33 10.10
CA THR A 276 -17.37 43.56 9.30
C THR A 276 -18.52 43.04 10.16
N ARG A 277 -18.22 42.40 11.29
CA ARG A 277 -19.26 41.86 12.19
C ARG A 277 -20.20 42.95 12.73
N LEU A 278 -19.69 44.13 13.05
CA LEU A 278 -20.48 45.22 13.62
C LEU A 278 -21.37 45.89 12.56
N PHE A 279 -20.85 46.08 11.35
CA PHE A 279 -21.62 46.65 10.23
C PHE A 279 -22.68 45.68 9.70
N PHE A 280 -22.37 44.40 9.54
CA PHE A 280 -23.33 43.41 9.02
C PHE A 280 -24.32 42.90 10.09
N GLY A 281 -24.02 43.08 11.37
CA GLY A 281 -24.88 42.69 12.48
C GLY A 281 -26.09 43.60 12.72
N ARG A 282 -26.13 44.80 12.12
CA ARG A 282 -27.25 45.76 12.26
C ARG A 282 -27.71 46.25 10.89
N PRO A 283 -29.03 46.26 10.59
CA PRO A 283 -29.53 46.61 9.26
C PRO A 283 -29.21 48.05 8.84
N GLU A 284 -29.30 49.01 9.77
CA GLU A 284 -28.99 50.43 9.52
C GLU A 284 -27.51 50.65 9.15
N LEU A 285 -26.59 49.93 9.81
CA LEU A 285 -25.16 50.00 9.53
C LEU A 285 -24.83 49.29 8.22
N LYS A 286 -25.44 48.11 7.99
CA LYS A 286 -25.28 47.34 6.75
C LYS A 286 -25.66 48.16 5.51
N ALA A 287 -26.73 48.96 5.60
CA ALA A 287 -27.14 49.86 4.52
C ALA A 287 -26.08 50.91 4.17
N SER A 288 -25.28 51.37 5.15
CA SER A 288 -24.22 52.38 4.93
C SER A 288 -22.95 51.81 4.28
N VAL A 289 -22.72 50.48 4.35
CA VAL A 289 -21.47 49.83 3.91
C VAL A 289 -21.14 50.14 2.45
N ASN A 290 -22.10 50.02 1.53
CA ASN A 290 -21.86 50.26 0.11
C ASN A 290 -21.41 51.70 -0.17
N CYS A 291 -21.98 52.69 0.53
CA CYS A 291 -21.54 54.08 0.42
C CYS A 291 -20.12 54.27 0.99
N LEU A 292 -19.85 53.72 2.18
CA LEU A 292 -18.54 53.82 2.82
C LEU A 292 -17.43 53.21 1.95
N LEU A 293 -17.70 52.06 1.32
CA LEU A 293 -16.80 51.44 0.36
C LEU A 293 -16.54 52.39 -0.82
N GLN A 294 -17.56 52.88 -1.51
CA GLN A 294 -17.36 53.78 -2.66
C GLN A 294 -16.59 55.06 -2.32
N LYS A 295 -16.72 55.56 -1.08
CA LYS A 295 -16.15 56.83 -0.64
C LYS A 295 -14.71 56.72 -0.14
N TYR A 296 -14.43 55.69 0.66
CA TYR A 296 -13.17 55.56 1.40
C TYR A 296 -12.31 54.38 0.95
N PHE A 297 -12.70 53.62 -0.08
CA PHE A 297 -11.94 52.44 -0.52
C PHE A 297 -10.50 52.76 -0.91
N ALA A 298 -9.57 52.05 -0.27
CA ALA A 298 -8.13 52.21 -0.40
C ALA A 298 -7.43 50.93 -0.90
N GLY A 299 -8.08 49.77 -0.81
CA GLY A 299 -7.56 48.50 -1.32
C GLY A 299 -8.19 47.30 -0.63
N ASN A 300 -7.51 46.15 -0.69
CA ASN A 300 -8.00 44.90 -0.09
C ASN A 300 -6.96 44.31 0.86
N ILE A 301 -7.42 43.42 1.73
CA ILE A 301 -6.52 42.63 2.55
C ILE A 301 -5.86 41.54 1.71
N ASP A 302 -4.53 41.47 1.80
CA ASP A 302 -3.75 40.40 1.18
C ASP A 302 -3.87 39.11 2.00
N LYS A 303 -5.00 38.43 1.88
CA LYS A 303 -5.25 37.10 2.45
C LYS A 303 -5.43 36.08 1.33
N ALA A 304 -4.80 34.92 1.49
CA ALA A 304 -5.15 33.74 0.69
C ALA A 304 -6.65 33.42 0.88
N THR A 305 -7.31 32.99 -0.18
CA THR A 305 -8.72 32.57 -0.07
C THR A 305 -8.84 31.40 0.92
N ILE A 306 -9.98 31.31 1.62
CA ILE A 306 -10.24 30.24 2.61
C ILE A 306 -10.03 28.85 1.98
N GLY A 307 -10.40 28.68 0.70
CA GLY A 307 -10.17 27.45 -0.06
C GLY A 307 -8.69 27.09 -0.23
N CYS A 308 -7.85 28.08 -0.58
CA CYS A 308 -6.40 27.88 -0.73
C CYS A 308 -5.71 27.60 0.62
N PHE A 309 -6.10 28.29 1.68
CA PHE A 309 -5.57 28.02 3.02
C PHE A 309 -5.95 26.61 3.51
N THR A 310 -7.23 26.23 3.35
CA THR A 310 -7.72 24.91 3.76
C THR A 310 -7.04 23.79 2.98
N SER A 311 -6.83 23.98 1.68
CA SER A 311 -6.08 23.04 0.84
C SER A 311 -4.65 22.85 1.33
N GLN A 312 -3.93 23.92 1.64
CA GLN A 312 -2.54 23.83 2.10
C GLN A 312 -2.46 23.14 3.47
N LEU A 313 -3.35 23.48 4.39
CA LEU A 313 -3.42 22.84 5.70
C LEU A 313 -3.65 21.32 5.55
N PHE A 314 -4.63 20.93 4.73
CA PHE A 314 -4.92 19.52 4.49
C PHE A 314 -3.75 18.77 3.83
N LEU A 315 -3.09 19.40 2.86
CA LEU A 315 -1.92 18.83 2.19
C LEU A 315 -0.79 18.58 3.19
N TYR A 316 -0.45 19.54 4.06
CA TYR A 316 0.60 19.33 5.06
C TYR A 316 0.25 18.26 6.09
N VAL A 317 -1.00 18.23 6.56
CA VAL A 317 -1.45 17.18 7.50
C VAL A 317 -1.38 15.80 6.84
N SER A 318 -1.92 15.65 5.63
CA SER A 318 -1.91 14.37 4.91
C SER A 318 -0.49 13.89 4.57
N LEU A 319 0.38 14.79 4.10
CA LEU A 319 1.78 14.50 3.81
C LEU A 319 2.52 14.01 5.06
N THR A 320 2.29 14.67 6.19
CA THR A 320 2.91 14.29 7.48
C THR A 320 2.47 12.88 7.89
N VAL A 321 1.18 12.56 7.77
CA VAL A 321 0.66 11.22 8.10
C VAL A 321 1.27 10.15 7.18
N ILE A 322 1.25 10.36 5.85
CA ILE A 322 1.80 9.40 4.89
C ILE A 322 3.30 9.18 5.14
N LEU A 323 4.06 10.27 5.28
CA LEU A 323 5.50 10.18 5.54
C LEU A 323 5.78 9.48 6.87
N SER A 324 4.97 9.72 7.91
CA SER A 324 5.12 9.05 9.20
C SER A 324 4.92 7.53 9.10
N ILE A 325 3.92 7.06 8.36
CA ILE A 325 3.66 5.62 8.18
C ILE A 325 4.80 4.96 7.41
N VAL A 326 5.29 5.61 6.35
CA VAL A 326 6.42 5.12 5.56
C VAL A 326 7.69 5.08 6.41
N MET A 327 7.95 6.12 7.20
CA MET A 327 9.10 6.17 8.10
C MET A 327 9.01 5.10 9.19
N VAL A 328 7.84 4.88 9.80
CA VAL A 328 7.65 3.80 10.78
C VAL A 328 7.93 2.43 10.17
N ARG A 329 7.43 2.17 8.95
CA ARG A 329 7.72 0.92 8.21
C ARG A 329 9.21 0.77 7.92
N PHE A 330 9.87 1.85 7.52
CA PHE A 330 11.31 1.87 7.26
C PHE A 330 12.12 1.60 8.53
N PHE A 331 11.84 2.32 9.63
CA PHE A 331 12.50 2.09 10.91
C PHE A 331 12.22 0.70 11.46
N MET A 332 10.99 0.19 11.34
CA MET A 332 10.67 -1.19 11.70
C MET A 332 11.49 -2.19 10.89
N ALA A 333 11.68 -1.97 9.59
CA ALA A 333 12.53 -2.81 8.75
C ALA A 333 14.01 -2.73 9.13
N CYS A 334 14.53 -1.53 9.40
CA CYS A 334 15.91 -1.34 9.89
C CYS A 334 16.12 -2.02 11.25
N VAL A 335 15.18 -1.85 12.18
CA VAL A 335 15.23 -2.49 13.50
C VAL A 335 15.15 -4.01 13.36
N PHE A 336 14.26 -4.49 12.49
CA PHE A 336 14.16 -5.92 12.21
C PHE A 336 15.48 -6.45 11.66
N ASN A 337 16.04 -5.83 10.63
CA ASN A 337 17.27 -6.30 10.00
C ASN A 337 18.51 -6.21 10.91
N TRP A 338 18.65 -5.13 11.69
CA TRP A 338 19.85 -4.93 12.50
C TRP A 338 19.81 -5.62 13.86
N PHE A 339 18.62 -5.78 14.46
CA PHE A 339 18.50 -6.27 15.84
C PHE A 339 17.69 -7.55 16.00
N ILE A 340 16.66 -7.76 15.19
CA ILE A 340 15.72 -8.89 15.37
C ILE A 340 16.14 -10.08 14.50
N SER A 341 16.47 -9.88 13.22
CA SER A 341 16.81 -10.95 12.28
C SER A 341 17.99 -11.80 12.78
N PRO A 342 19.07 -11.24 13.39
CA PRO A 342 20.16 -12.07 13.90
C PRO A 342 19.79 -12.85 15.17
N ARG A 343 18.71 -12.45 15.86
CA ARG A 343 18.19 -13.13 17.05
C ARG A 343 17.13 -14.19 16.73
N LEU A 344 16.49 -14.10 15.57
CA LEU A 344 15.51 -15.08 15.11
C LEU A 344 16.17 -16.34 14.54
N ALA A 345 17.40 -16.23 14.03
CA ALA A 345 18.19 -17.35 13.53
C ALA A 345 19.47 -17.48 14.34
N LEU A 346 19.36 -18.00 15.57
CA LEU A 346 20.52 -18.29 16.40
C LEU A 346 21.01 -19.71 16.09
N PRO A 347 22.31 -19.94 15.82
CA PRO A 347 22.82 -21.29 15.70
C PRO A 347 22.60 -22.05 17.03
N PRO A 348 22.11 -23.32 16.99
CA PRO A 348 21.81 -24.08 18.19
C PRO A 348 23.07 -24.23 19.05
N LYS A 349 22.92 -24.05 20.36
CA LYS A 349 23.99 -24.33 21.31
C LYS A 349 24.36 -25.81 21.18
N LYS A 350 25.65 -26.09 20.93
CA LYS A 350 26.18 -27.47 20.91
C LYS A 350 25.81 -28.16 22.22
N SER A 351 24.88 -29.11 22.16
CA SER A 351 24.52 -29.95 23.32
C SER A 351 25.70 -30.89 23.61
N SER A 352 26.19 -30.88 24.84
CA SER A 352 27.27 -31.77 25.30
C SER A 352 26.78 -33.15 25.77
N LYS A 353 25.48 -33.44 25.63
CA LYS A 353 24.88 -34.69 26.11
C LYS A 353 24.51 -35.59 24.94
N ALA A 354 25.22 -36.71 24.82
CA ALA A 354 24.83 -37.85 24.01
C ALA A 354 23.54 -38.45 24.58
N VAL A 355 22.47 -38.46 23.79
CA VAL A 355 21.20 -39.11 24.13
C VAL A 355 21.03 -40.27 23.16
N VAL A 356 21.28 -41.47 23.67
CA VAL A 356 21.13 -42.72 22.91
C VAL A 356 19.64 -43.00 22.71
N SER A 357 19.19 -43.09 21.47
CA SER A 357 17.83 -43.54 21.17
C SER A 357 17.67 -45.05 21.34
N PRO A 358 16.70 -45.54 22.13
CA PRO A 358 16.59 -46.96 22.47
C PRO A 358 15.91 -47.84 21.39
N GLN A 359 15.95 -47.46 20.11
CA GLN A 359 15.03 -48.05 19.10
C GLN A 359 15.59 -49.19 18.24
N VAL A 360 16.80 -49.71 18.49
CA VAL A 360 17.31 -50.90 17.76
C VAL A 360 17.14 -52.20 18.54
N VAL A 361 16.54 -52.19 19.74
CA VAL A 361 16.28 -53.43 20.50
C VAL A 361 14.79 -53.56 20.78
N VAL A 362 14.06 -54.16 19.85
CA VAL A 362 12.78 -54.79 20.19
C VAL A 362 13.11 -56.11 20.89
N GLY A 363 13.38 -56.01 22.20
CA GLY A 363 13.47 -57.15 23.09
C GLY A 363 12.07 -57.53 23.59
N GLY A 364 11.39 -58.38 22.83
CA GLY A 364 10.33 -59.24 23.37
C GLY A 364 10.96 -60.56 23.77
N SER A 365 10.83 -60.95 25.03
CA SER A 365 11.43 -62.14 25.64
C SER A 365 11.23 -63.42 24.82
N GLY A 366 12.33 -64.10 24.50
CA GLY A 366 12.34 -65.52 24.13
C GLY A 366 12.57 -65.82 22.64
N GLY A 367 13.80 -66.21 22.30
CA GLY A 367 14.11 -67.08 21.16
C GLY A 367 14.20 -66.43 19.77
N GLY A 368 15.42 -66.14 19.32
CA GLY A 368 15.76 -65.91 17.91
C GLY A 368 15.49 -64.49 17.40
N ALA A 369 16.52 -63.64 17.41
CA ALA A 369 16.47 -62.28 16.86
C ALA A 369 16.18 -62.32 15.35
N ARG A 370 14.97 -61.91 14.94
CA ARG A 370 14.65 -61.60 13.54
C ARG A 370 14.54 -60.08 13.41
N ALA A 371 15.48 -59.48 12.66
CA ALA A 371 15.37 -58.10 12.20
C ALA A 371 14.09 -57.93 11.37
N ALA A 372 13.54 -56.71 11.34
CA ALA A 372 12.37 -56.43 10.52
C ALA A 372 12.65 -56.76 9.03
N PRO A 373 11.66 -57.26 8.26
CA PRO A 373 11.88 -57.81 6.91
C PRO A 373 12.48 -56.84 5.88
N TRP A 374 12.48 -55.54 6.20
CA TRP A 374 12.83 -54.43 5.33
C TRP A 374 14.21 -53.83 5.64
N ALA A 375 14.96 -54.39 6.59
CA ALA A 375 16.32 -53.96 6.89
C ALA A 375 17.31 -54.46 5.82
N HIS A 376 18.06 -53.55 5.20
CA HIS A 376 19.11 -53.90 4.24
C HIS A 376 20.24 -54.67 4.95
N ARG A 377 20.55 -55.88 4.45
CA ARG A 377 21.65 -56.71 4.91
C ARG A 377 22.76 -56.73 3.87
N ASN A 378 24.01 -56.66 4.32
CA ASN A 378 25.16 -56.89 3.46
C ASN A 378 25.31 -58.40 3.14
N GLU A 379 26.24 -58.76 2.26
CA GLU A 379 26.52 -60.16 1.87
C GLU A 379 26.91 -61.07 3.05
N SER A 380 27.33 -60.48 4.17
CA SER A 380 27.64 -61.18 5.44
C SER A 380 26.44 -61.27 6.40
N GLY A 381 25.25 -60.80 6.01
CA GLY A 381 24.03 -60.86 6.82
C GLY A 381 23.91 -59.80 7.92
N ALA A 382 24.86 -58.87 8.01
CA ALA A 382 24.84 -57.74 8.95
C ALA A 382 23.98 -56.59 8.40
N VAL A 383 23.26 -55.90 9.29
CA VAL A 383 22.44 -54.74 8.95
C VAL A 383 23.35 -53.60 8.47
N VAL A 384 23.09 -53.07 7.28
CA VAL A 384 23.85 -51.97 6.69
C VAL A 384 23.53 -50.67 7.42
N LYS A 385 24.60 -50.03 7.93
CA LYS A 385 24.69 -48.67 8.50
C LYS A 385 23.43 -48.17 9.20
N THR A 386 23.25 -48.63 10.44
CA THR A 386 22.28 -48.05 11.38
C THR A 386 22.76 -46.65 11.78
N ILE A 387 22.11 -45.61 11.27
CA ILE A 387 22.39 -44.22 11.66
C ILE A 387 22.01 -44.08 13.15
N SER A 388 22.99 -43.72 13.98
CA SER A 388 22.76 -43.48 15.40
C SER A 388 22.16 -42.07 15.60
N MET A 389 21.44 -41.82 16.70
CA MET A 389 21.00 -40.46 17.04
C MET A 389 22.19 -39.49 17.21
N ASP A 390 23.39 -39.99 17.45
CA ASP A 390 24.63 -39.20 17.53
C ASP A 390 25.12 -38.75 16.13
N ASP A 391 24.75 -39.42 15.04
CA ASP A 391 25.00 -38.98 13.65
C ASP A 391 23.97 -37.93 13.17
N VAL A 392 22.88 -37.72 13.91
CA VAL A 392 21.78 -36.77 13.60
C VAL A 392 22.05 -35.38 14.21
N GLY A 393 23.24 -35.15 14.76
CA GLY A 393 23.61 -33.89 15.42
C GLY A 393 23.23 -32.65 14.59
N ASN A 394 22.42 -31.76 15.17
CA ASN A 394 21.93 -30.46 14.66
C ASN A 394 21.28 -30.40 13.26
N ASP A 395 21.44 -31.41 12.40
CA ASP A 395 21.05 -31.38 11.00
C ASP A 395 19.91 -32.40 10.76
N LEU A 396 18.68 -31.95 11.02
CA LEU A 396 17.43 -32.68 10.81
C LEU A 396 17.20 -33.06 9.34
N PHE A 397 16.60 -34.22 9.08
CA PHE A 397 16.22 -34.57 7.72
C PHE A 397 15.16 -33.58 7.20
N THR A 398 15.49 -32.93 6.08
CA THR A 398 14.71 -31.81 5.54
C THR A 398 14.30 -32.05 4.10
N VAL A 399 13.03 -31.84 3.82
CA VAL A 399 12.49 -31.85 2.46
C VAL A 399 12.54 -30.45 1.87
N LEU A 400 13.04 -30.33 0.65
CA LEU A 400 13.04 -29.11 -0.14
C LEU A 400 11.96 -29.24 -1.22
N LEU A 401 10.74 -28.81 -0.91
CA LEU A 401 9.58 -28.91 -1.80
C LEU A 401 9.62 -27.80 -2.84
N VAL A 402 9.55 -28.17 -4.12
CA VAL A 402 9.33 -27.25 -5.23
C VAL A 402 8.11 -27.69 -6.02
N THR A 403 7.14 -26.80 -6.18
CA THR A 403 5.99 -27.05 -7.07
C THR A 403 6.19 -26.31 -8.38
N CYS A 404 6.18 -27.06 -9.47
CA CYS A 404 6.38 -26.57 -10.83
C CYS A 404 5.05 -26.67 -11.60
N TYR A 405 4.80 -25.75 -12.52
CA TYR A 405 3.66 -25.78 -13.43
C TYR A 405 4.09 -25.56 -14.89
N SER A 406 4.77 -24.46 -15.20
CA SER A 406 5.10 -24.08 -16.58
C SER A 406 6.47 -23.41 -16.71
N GLU A 407 7.33 -23.59 -15.72
CA GLU A 407 8.67 -23.01 -15.66
C GLU A 407 9.56 -23.64 -16.72
N GLY A 408 10.50 -22.85 -17.23
CA GLY A 408 11.51 -23.28 -18.19
C GLY A 408 12.75 -23.86 -17.52
N GLU A 409 13.71 -24.32 -18.33
CA GLU A 409 14.94 -24.93 -17.84
C GLU A 409 15.76 -23.99 -16.96
N GLU A 410 15.89 -22.71 -17.35
CA GLU A 410 16.67 -21.73 -16.58
C GLU A 410 16.10 -21.52 -15.17
N GLY A 411 14.78 -21.37 -15.05
CA GLY A 411 14.10 -21.20 -13.76
C GLY A 411 14.25 -22.42 -12.85
N LEU A 412 13.95 -23.61 -13.39
CA LEU A 412 14.09 -24.87 -12.64
C LEU A 412 15.53 -25.14 -12.24
N ARG A 413 16.49 -24.92 -13.14
CA ARG A 413 17.92 -25.09 -12.87
C ARG A 413 18.38 -24.11 -11.80
N CYS A 414 18.03 -22.82 -11.92
CA CYS A 414 18.38 -21.80 -10.92
C CYS A 414 17.89 -22.20 -9.52
N THR A 415 16.64 -22.64 -9.40
CA THR A 415 16.04 -23.06 -8.13
C THR A 415 16.73 -24.32 -7.58
N CYS A 416 16.90 -25.37 -8.40
CA CYS A 416 17.55 -26.62 -7.98
C CYS A 416 19.03 -26.43 -7.60
N GLU A 417 19.79 -25.66 -8.38
CA GLU A 417 21.19 -25.34 -8.08
C GLU A 417 21.30 -24.55 -6.78
N SER A 418 20.41 -23.57 -6.55
CA SER A 418 20.44 -22.76 -5.32
C SER A 418 20.14 -23.59 -4.06
N MET A 419 19.24 -24.58 -4.16
CA MET A 419 18.96 -25.53 -3.09
C MET A 419 20.10 -26.53 -2.88
N ALA A 420 20.72 -27.01 -3.94
CA ALA A 420 21.91 -27.87 -3.86
C ALA A 420 23.09 -27.14 -3.21
N ALA A 421 23.23 -25.83 -3.51
CA ALA A 421 24.28 -24.95 -2.99
C ALA A 421 24.13 -24.58 -1.50
N THR A 422 23.04 -24.98 -0.84
CA THR A 422 22.85 -24.73 0.60
C THR A 422 23.95 -25.36 1.44
N ASP A 423 24.38 -24.66 2.50
CA ASP A 423 25.31 -25.14 3.53
C ASP A 423 24.60 -26.10 4.49
N TYR A 424 24.15 -27.22 3.92
CA TYR A 424 23.45 -28.28 4.62
C TYR A 424 23.87 -29.64 4.05
N PRO A 425 24.04 -30.67 4.90
CA PRO A 425 24.51 -31.98 4.45
C PRO A 425 23.62 -32.58 3.35
N ASP A 426 24.25 -33.08 2.29
CA ASP A 426 23.54 -33.64 1.13
C ASP A 426 22.79 -34.93 1.48
N ASP A 427 23.23 -35.67 2.49
CA ASP A 427 22.58 -36.87 3.03
C ASP A 427 21.43 -36.57 4.01
N ARG A 428 21.20 -35.29 4.33
CA ARG A 428 20.12 -34.80 5.20
C ARG A 428 19.06 -33.99 4.44
N LYS A 429 19.25 -33.71 3.15
CA LYS A 429 18.28 -32.98 2.33
C LYS A 429 17.76 -33.82 1.17
N LEU A 430 16.46 -33.72 0.93
CA LEU A 430 15.77 -34.36 -0.19
C LEU A 430 15.08 -33.28 -1.02
N LEU A 431 15.45 -33.11 -2.28
CA LEU A 431 14.67 -32.28 -3.19
C LEU A 431 13.41 -33.05 -3.58
N PHE A 432 12.26 -32.41 -3.39
CA PHE A 432 10.95 -32.97 -3.71
C PHE A 432 10.30 -32.07 -4.74
N LEU A 433 10.46 -32.41 -6.02
CA LEU A 433 9.88 -31.66 -7.13
C LEU A 433 8.48 -32.21 -7.42
N VAL A 434 7.50 -31.33 -7.64
CA VAL A 434 6.13 -31.72 -8.04
C VAL A 434 5.70 -30.93 -9.25
N CYS A 435 5.63 -31.57 -10.42
CA CYS A 435 5.14 -30.97 -11.65
C CYS A 435 3.61 -31.11 -11.73
N ASP A 436 2.90 -29.98 -11.77
CA ASP A 436 1.44 -29.89 -11.76
C ASP A 436 0.82 -30.08 -13.16
N GLY A 437 0.93 -31.31 -13.65
CA GLY A 437 0.41 -31.73 -14.95
C GLY A 437 1.48 -31.79 -16.03
N ILE A 438 1.09 -32.29 -17.19
CA ILE A 438 1.94 -32.33 -18.39
C ILE A 438 1.72 -31.03 -19.17
N ILE A 439 2.56 -30.03 -18.89
CA ILE A 439 2.40 -28.65 -19.38
C ILE A 439 3.70 -28.19 -20.04
N THR A 440 3.58 -27.53 -21.19
CA THR A 440 4.69 -26.85 -21.87
C THR A 440 4.53 -25.35 -21.69
N GLY A 441 5.53 -24.71 -21.07
CA GLY A 441 5.57 -23.26 -20.89
C GLY A 441 5.73 -22.51 -22.21
N HIS A 442 5.30 -21.24 -22.25
CA HIS A 442 5.45 -20.40 -23.43
C HIS A 442 6.95 -20.14 -23.71
N GLY A 443 7.42 -20.52 -24.90
CA GLY A 443 8.83 -20.38 -25.29
C GLY A 443 9.72 -21.57 -24.92
N ASN A 444 9.15 -22.68 -24.42
CA ASN A 444 9.88 -23.92 -24.16
C ASN A 444 9.58 -24.98 -25.24
N ASP A 445 10.61 -25.72 -25.66
CA ASP A 445 10.48 -26.83 -26.62
C ASP A 445 10.03 -28.15 -25.96
N LYS A 446 10.22 -28.27 -24.65
CA LYS A 446 9.89 -29.46 -23.84
C LYS A 446 8.88 -29.13 -22.75
N SER A 447 8.15 -30.15 -22.30
CA SER A 447 7.24 -29.98 -21.16
C SER A 447 8.03 -29.76 -19.86
N THR A 448 7.48 -29.01 -18.92
CA THR A 448 8.11 -28.76 -17.61
C THR A 448 8.46 -30.06 -16.86
N PRO A 449 7.63 -31.13 -16.89
CA PRO A 449 8.04 -32.44 -16.39
C PRO A 449 9.28 -33.02 -17.07
N ASP A 450 9.38 -32.94 -18.40
CA ASP A 450 10.52 -33.51 -19.14
C ASP A 450 11.79 -32.74 -18.80
N ILE A 451 11.71 -31.40 -18.73
CA ILE A 451 12.82 -30.54 -18.29
C ILE A 451 13.25 -30.92 -16.86
N ALA A 452 12.29 -31.07 -15.93
CA ALA A 452 12.59 -31.42 -14.55
C ALA A 452 13.25 -32.80 -14.41
N VAL A 453 12.90 -33.77 -15.26
CA VAL A 453 13.50 -35.11 -15.29
C VAL A 453 14.87 -35.09 -15.97
N ASP A 454 15.04 -34.33 -17.05
CA ASP A 454 16.32 -34.18 -17.78
C ASP A 454 17.43 -33.56 -16.92
N LEU A 455 17.06 -32.78 -15.89
CA LEU A 455 17.99 -32.23 -14.90
C LEU A 455 18.55 -33.28 -13.92
N LEU A 456 18.03 -34.51 -13.92
CA LEU A 456 18.33 -35.54 -12.91
C LEU A 456 19.12 -36.72 -13.49
N GLU A 457 20.05 -37.24 -12.70
CA GLU A 457 20.64 -38.56 -12.90
C GLU A 457 19.73 -39.62 -12.27
N LEU A 458 18.88 -40.24 -13.08
CA LEU A 458 17.92 -41.26 -12.62
C LEU A 458 18.60 -42.57 -12.20
N VAL A 459 18.11 -43.13 -11.09
CA VAL A 459 18.49 -44.48 -10.65
C VAL A 459 17.95 -45.51 -11.66
N PRO A 460 18.76 -46.48 -12.13
CA PRO A 460 18.35 -47.43 -13.17
C PRO A 460 17.04 -48.15 -12.89
N GLU A 461 16.80 -48.55 -11.63
CA GLU A 461 15.57 -49.23 -11.22
C GLU A 461 14.31 -48.35 -11.31
N PHE A 462 14.47 -47.02 -11.40
CA PHE A 462 13.37 -46.05 -11.36
C PHE A 462 13.25 -45.19 -12.63
N LYS A 463 13.90 -45.57 -13.72
CA LYS A 463 13.87 -44.82 -14.99
C LYS A 463 12.47 -44.73 -15.61
N ASP A 464 11.71 -45.83 -15.58
CA ASP A 464 10.38 -45.93 -16.21
C ASP A 464 9.26 -46.17 -15.17
N PRO A 465 8.88 -45.15 -14.40
CA PRO A 465 7.86 -45.30 -13.36
C PRO A 465 6.45 -45.44 -13.95
N GLN A 466 5.69 -46.38 -13.39
CA GLN A 466 4.28 -46.55 -13.71
C GLN A 466 3.42 -45.47 -13.03
N PRO A 467 2.36 -44.95 -13.70
CA PRO A 467 1.41 -44.03 -13.08
C PRO A 467 0.72 -44.64 -11.87
N GLN A 468 0.77 -43.96 -10.72
CA GLN A 468 0.12 -44.38 -9.48
C GLN A 468 -1.07 -43.48 -9.16
N SER A 469 -2.17 -44.09 -8.71
CA SER A 469 -3.41 -43.35 -8.39
C SER A 469 -3.36 -42.67 -7.03
N TYR A 470 -3.94 -41.47 -6.96
CA TYR A 470 -4.20 -40.75 -5.71
C TYR A 470 -5.49 -39.92 -5.80
N VAL A 471 -5.94 -39.42 -4.65
CA VAL A 471 -7.13 -38.56 -4.52
C VAL A 471 -6.68 -37.10 -4.53
N ALA A 472 -7.07 -36.36 -5.56
CA ALA A 472 -6.73 -34.96 -5.77
C ALA A 472 -7.82 -33.99 -5.28
N VAL A 473 -7.47 -32.72 -5.09
CA VAL A 473 -8.41 -31.63 -4.74
C VAL A 473 -9.13 -31.14 -5.99
N ALA A 474 -10.11 -31.92 -6.44
CA ALA A 474 -11.04 -31.54 -7.49
C ALA A 474 -12.41 -32.21 -7.30
N ALA A 475 -13.41 -31.70 -8.01
CA ALA A 475 -14.76 -32.24 -7.99
C ALA A 475 -15.00 -33.26 -9.13
N GLY A 476 -15.88 -34.23 -8.88
CA GLY A 476 -16.34 -35.19 -9.87
C GLY A 476 -15.22 -36.12 -10.37
N SER A 477 -15.21 -36.42 -11.66
CA SER A 477 -14.23 -37.34 -12.28
C SER A 477 -12.79 -36.85 -12.17
N LYS A 478 -12.56 -35.55 -11.97
CA LYS A 478 -11.22 -34.97 -11.80
C LYS A 478 -10.60 -35.24 -10.43
N GLN A 479 -11.37 -35.75 -9.47
CA GLN A 479 -10.89 -36.13 -8.13
C GLN A 479 -9.93 -37.33 -8.18
N HIS A 480 -10.12 -38.23 -9.14
CA HIS A 480 -9.13 -39.28 -9.43
C HIS A 480 -8.02 -38.69 -10.30
N ASN A 481 -6.79 -38.75 -9.80
CA ASN A 481 -5.61 -38.32 -10.54
C ASN A 481 -4.51 -39.38 -10.42
N MET A 482 -3.56 -39.35 -11.34
CA MET A 482 -2.41 -40.25 -11.34
C MET A 482 -1.12 -39.44 -11.43
N ALA A 483 -0.05 -39.96 -10.83
CA ALA A 483 1.28 -39.36 -10.91
C ALA A 483 2.35 -40.43 -11.10
N LYS A 484 3.41 -40.08 -11.83
CA LYS A 484 4.64 -40.85 -11.96
C LYS A 484 5.68 -40.29 -11.01
N VAL A 485 6.42 -41.16 -10.32
CA VAL A 485 7.46 -40.75 -9.38
C VAL A 485 8.82 -41.10 -9.99
N TYR A 486 9.62 -40.12 -10.34
CA TYR A 486 11.00 -40.31 -10.76
C TYR A 486 11.91 -40.14 -9.55
N ALA A 487 12.96 -40.95 -9.44
CA ALA A 487 13.88 -40.94 -8.32
C ALA A 487 15.32 -41.03 -8.82
N GLY A 488 16.17 -40.15 -8.30
CA GLY A 488 17.51 -39.94 -8.83
C GLY A 488 18.31 -38.98 -7.97
N TYR A 489 19.36 -38.43 -8.59
CA TYR A 489 20.22 -37.44 -7.98
C TYR A 489 20.34 -36.21 -8.86
N TYR A 490 20.39 -35.03 -8.23
CA TYR A 490 20.75 -33.80 -8.91
C TYR A 490 22.27 -33.68 -8.90
N PRO A 491 22.94 -33.67 -10.07
CA PRO A 491 24.37 -33.50 -10.14
C PRO A 491 24.74 -32.06 -9.80
N TYR A 492 25.67 -31.89 -8.86
CA TYR A 492 26.19 -30.60 -8.44
C TYR A 492 27.72 -30.61 -8.44
N LYS A 493 28.32 -29.42 -8.27
CA LYS A 493 29.77 -29.19 -8.33
C LYS A 493 30.55 -30.18 -7.45
N ASP A 494 31.79 -30.46 -7.85
CA ASP A 494 32.73 -31.33 -7.14
C ASP A 494 32.22 -32.78 -6.96
N GLY A 495 31.36 -33.24 -7.88
CA GLY A 495 30.80 -34.59 -7.86
C GLY A 495 29.74 -34.82 -6.78
N ARG A 496 29.26 -33.76 -6.13
CA ARG A 496 28.16 -33.82 -5.16
C ARG A 496 26.87 -34.24 -5.86
N LYS A 497 26.13 -35.13 -5.21
CA LYS A 497 24.87 -35.67 -5.73
C LYS A 497 23.80 -35.50 -4.67
N ILE A 498 22.79 -34.71 -4.96
CA ILE A 498 21.73 -34.41 -4.00
C ILE A 498 20.53 -35.33 -4.31
N PRO A 499 20.00 -36.09 -3.34
CA PRO A 499 18.84 -36.95 -3.56
C PRO A 499 17.62 -36.16 -4.03
N VAL A 500 16.96 -36.65 -5.09
CA VAL A 500 15.75 -36.02 -5.65
C VAL A 500 14.66 -37.04 -5.91
N VAL A 501 13.44 -36.66 -5.54
CA VAL A 501 12.22 -37.28 -6.02
C VAL A 501 11.43 -36.26 -6.83
N CYS A 502 11.09 -36.59 -8.07
CA CYS A 502 10.29 -35.76 -8.96
C CYS A 502 8.94 -36.44 -9.24
N VAL A 503 7.86 -35.83 -8.75
CA VAL A 503 6.48 -36.28 -8.91
C VAL A 503 5.85 -35.57 -10.09
N VAL A 504 5.55 -36.30 -11.16
CA VAL A 504 4.91 -35.79 -12.36
C VAL A 504 3.45 -36.19 -12.38
N LYS A 505 2.53 -35.24 -12.17
CA LYS A 505 1.10 -35.51 -12.32
C LYS A 505 0.75 -35.70 -13.79
N CYS A 506 0.07 -36.79 -14.13
CA CYS A 506 -0.24 -37.15 -15.51
C CYS A 506 -1.73 -37.33 -15.81
N GLY A 507 -2.62 -37.24 -14.82
CA GLY A 507 -4.05 -37.41 -15.04
C GLY A 507 -4.47 -38.88 -15.13
N GLY A 508 -5.76 -39.15 -14.93
CA GLY A 508 -6.31 -40.48 -15.19
C GLY A 508 -6.29 -40.83 -16.69
N PRO A 509 -6.61 -42.09 -17.07
CA PRO A 509 -6.64 -42.51 -18.47
C PRO A 509 -7.57 -41.66 -19.35
N ALA A 510 -8.67 -41.15 -18.78
CA ALA A 510 -9.63 -40.28 -19.48
C ALA A 510 -9.11 -38.84 -19.72
N GLU A 511 -7.96 -38.46 -19.17
CA GLU A 511 -7.34 -37.14 -19.36
C GLU A 511 -6.15 -37.16 -20.32
N GLN A 512 -5.74 -38.35 -20.80
CA GLN A 512 -4.65 -38.47 -21.76
C GLN A 512 -5.01 -37.77 -23.08
N GLY A 513 -4.05 -37.02 -23.63
CA GLY A 513 -4.24 -36.21 -24.85
C GLY A 513 -5.04 -34.92 -24.67
N LYS A 514 -5.56 -34.61 -23.47
CA LYS A 514 -6.17 -33.30 -23.19
C LYS A 514 -5.10 -32.22 -23.02
N PRO A 515 -5.44 -30.92 -23.16
CA PRO A 515 -4.45 -29.84 -23.11
C PRO A 515 -3.67 -29.72 -21.79
N LYS A 516 -4.22 -30.20 -20.67
CA LYS A 516 -3.63 -30.06 -19.32
C LYS A 516 -3.87 -31.31 -18.47
N PRO A 517 -3.29 -32.47 -18.82
CA PRO A 517 -3.50 -33.72 -18.09
C PRO A 517 -2.97 -33.60 -16.66
N GLY A 518 -3.77 -34.00 -15.66
CA GLY A 518 -3.32 -34.10 -14.27
C GLY A 518 -3.12 -32.79 -13.52
N ASN A 519 -3.30 -31.62 -14.17
CA ASN A 519 -3.20 -30.31 -13.53
C ASN A 519 -4.35 -30.08 -12.54
N ARG A 520 -4.03 -29.69 -11.30
CA ARG A 520 -4.99 -29.41 -10.23
C ARG A 520 -4.62 -28.19 -9.36
N GLY A 521 -3.62 -27.44 -9.77
CA GLY A 521 -3.14 -26.24 -9.10
C GLY A 521 -2.12 -26.52 -8.01
N LYS A 522 -1.37 -25.47 -7.64
CA LYS A 522 -0.31 -25.51 -6.60
C LYS A 522 -0.78 -26.14 -5.27
N ARG A 523 -2.02 -25.87 -4.86
CA ARG A 523 -2.61 -26.42 -3.62
C ARG A 523 -2.63 -27.94 -3.62
N ASP A 524 -3.04 -28.56 -4.73
CA ASP A 524 -3.06 -30.01 -4.86
C ASP A 524 -1.64 -30.58 -4.83
N SER A 525 -0.67 -29.91 -5.49
CA SER A 525 0.74 -30.31 -5.46
C SER A 525 1.32 -30.32 -4.04
N GLN A 526 1.03 -29.28 -3.25
CA GLN A 526 1.45 -29.21 -1.85
C GLN A 526 0.78 -30.30 -1.00
N LEU A 527 -0.47 -30.64 -1.28
CA LEU A 527 -1.19 -31.67 -0.55
C LEU A 527 -0.71 -33.09 -0.83
N ILE A 528 -0.06 -33.36 -1.96
CA ILE A 528 0.62 -34.65 -2.17
C ILE A 528 1.65 -34.87 -1.06
N LEU A 529 2.51 -33.87 -0.81
CA LEU A 529 3.53 -33.95 0.24
C LEU A 529 2.91 -34.04 1.64
N MET A 530 1.97 -33.15 1.95
CA MET A 530 1.37 -33.07 3.28
C MET A 530 0.57 -34.33 3.61
N ASN A 531 -0.20 -34.88 2.67
CA ASN A 531 -0.93 -36.13 2.88
C ASN A 531 0.01 -37.33 2.99
N PHE A 532 1.08 -37.37 2.19
CA PHE A 532 2.08 -38.43 2.28
C PHE A 532 2.72 -38.48 3.67
N PHE A 533 3.28 -37.37 4.15
CA PHE A 533 3.89 -37.35 5.49
C PHE A 533 2.87 -37.57 6.60
N SER A 534 1.65 -37.01 6.50
CA SER A 534 0.59 -37.32 7.46
C SER A 534 0.34 -38.83 7.55
N ARG A 535 0.17 -39.52 6.42
CA ARG A 535 -0.06 -40.98 6.39
C ARG A 535 1.13 -41.76 6.93
N VAL A 536 2.35 -41.35 6.59
CA VAL A 536 3.58 -42.00 7.08
C VAL A 536 3.73 -41.82 8.59
N THR A 537 3.59 -40.59 9.09
CA THR A 537 3.77 -40.25 10.51
C THR A 537 2.70 -40.91 11.40
N TYR A 538 1.45 -40.97 10.94
CA TYR A 538 0.34 -41.57 11.70
C TYR A 538 0.10 -43.06 11.39
N ASN A 539 0.92 -43.67 10.52
CA ASN A 539 0.77 -45.04 10.08
C ASN A 539 -0.65 -45.34 9.53
N ASP A 540 -1.19 -44.40 8.76
CA ASP A 540 -2.52 -44.49 8.15
C ASP A 540 -2.46 -45.23 6.79
N ARG A 541 -3.63 -45.55 6.23
CA ARG A 541 -3.73 -46.25 4.95
C ARG A 541 -3.12 -45.42 3.82
N MET A 542 -2.01 -45.91 3.28
CA MET A 542 -1.33 -45.35 2.11
C MET A 542 -2.10 -45.63 0.80
N THR A 543 -2.05 -44.67 -0.11
CA THR A 543 -2.44 -44.84 -1.52
C THR A 543 -1.32 -45.50 -2.32
N ALA A 544 -1.61 -45.88 -3.56
CA ALA A 544 -0.60 -46.44 -4.45
C ALA A 544 0.56 -45.46 -4.70
N LEU A 545 0.26 -44.16 -4.80
CA LEU A 545 1.27 -43.11 -4.94
C LEU A 545 2.14 -42.98 -3.67
N ASP A 546 1.52 -42.98 -2.49
CA ASP A 546 2.26 -42.87 -1.21
C ASP A 546 3.22 -44.05 -1.03
N TYR A 547 2.78 -45.26 -1.37
CA TYR A 547 3.62 -46.45 -1.26
C TYR A 547 4.84 -46.39 -2.20
N ASP A 548 4.66 -45.92 -3.44
CA ASP A 548 5.77 -45.77 -4.37
C ASP A 548 6.73 -44.65 -3.95
N LEU A 549 6.20 -43.54 -3.41
CA LEU A 549 7.00 -42.48 -2.77
C LEU A 549 7.82 -43.04 -1.61
N PHE A 550 7.18 -43.77 -0.69
CA PHE A 550 7.83 -44.35 0.48
C PHE A 550 9.03 -45.22 0.09
N ARG A 551 8.82 -46.13 -0.86
CA ARG A 551 9.85 -47.06 -1.33
C ARG A 551 11.03 -46.33 -1.97
N LYS A 552 10.77 -45.31 -2.79
CA LYS A 552 11.80 -44.54 -3.50
C LYS A 552 12.60 -43.64 -2.57
N ILE A 553 11.94 -42.95 -1.64
CA ILE A 553 12.60 -42.13 -0.62
C ILE A 553 13.47 -43.01 0.27
N HIS A 554 12.96 -44.17 0.71
CA HIS A 554 13.73 -45.12 1.52
C HIS A 554 14.98 -45.62 0.78
N HIS A 555 14.85 -45.94 -0.52
CA HIS A 555 15.97 -46.37 -1.34
C HIS A 555 17.03 -45.27 -1.50
N LEU A 556 16.62 -44.02 -1.75
CA LEU A 556 17.56 -42.91 -1.97
C LEU A 556 18.25 -42.44 -0.68
N MET A 557 17.51 -42.36 0.42
CA MET A 557 17.99 -41.76 1.66
C MET A 557 18.58 -42.77 2.64
N GLY A 558 18.31 -44.07 2.46
CA GLY A 558 18.69 -45.12 3.40
C GLY A 558 17.93 -45.07 4.74
N VAL A 559 16.98 -44.16 4.87
CA VAL A 559 16.10 -44.00 6.04
C VAL A 559 14.65 -43.96 5.60
N THR A 560 13.75 -44.35 6.49
CA THR A 560 12.31 -44.25 6.23
C THR A 560 11.86 -42.78 6.22
N PRO A 561 10.82 -42.41 5.45
CA PRO A 561 10.39 -41.02 5.33
C PRO A 561 9.92 -40.38 6.65
N ASP A 562 9.55 -41.15 7.67
CA ASP A 562 9.19 -40.64 9.00
C ASP A 562 10.34 -39.96 9.75
N PHE A 563 11.57 -40.06 9.26
CA PHE A 563 12.72 -39.30 9.76
C PHE A 563 12.72 -37.84 9.31
N PHE A 564 11.99 -37.48 8.25
CA PHE A 564 11.91 -36.09 7.79
C PHE A 564 11.02 -35.26 8.70
N GLU A 565 11.59 -34.22 9.31
CA GLU A 565 10.91 -33.41 10.32
C GLU A 565 10.54 -32.00 9.81
N ILE A 566 11.31 -31.50 8.84
CA ILE A 566 11.17 -30.13 8.34
C ILE A 566 10.94 -30.13 6.82
N CYS A 567 10.15 -29.18 6.36
CA CYS A 567 9.92 -28.92 4.94
C CYS A 567 10.18 -27.44 4.63
N LEU A 568 11.17 -27.17 3.78
CA LEU A 568 11.33 -25.86 3.14
C LEU A 568 10.54 -25.87 1.84
N MET A 569 9.63 -24.90 1.66
CA MET A 569 8.83 -24.76 0.44
C MET A 569 9.36 -23.59 -0.38
N VAL A 570 9.71 -23.86 -1.65
CA VAL A 570 10.32 -22.89 -2.56
C VAL A 570 9.51 -22.86 -3.86
N ASP A 571 9.23 -21.65 -4.37
CA ASP A 571 8.64 -21.50 -5.70
C ASP A 571 9.68 -21.81 -6.79
N ALA A 572 9.26 -22.39 -7.91
CA ALA A 572 10.13 -22.94 -8.96
C ALA A 572 11.03 -21.93 -9.71
N ASP A 573 10.86 -20.63 -9.48
CA ASP A 573 11.70 -19.53 -10.02
C ASP A 573 12.34 -18.69 -8.89
N THR A 574 12.61 -19.30 -7.73
CA THR A 574 13.17 -18.61 -6.56
C THR A 574 14.56 -19.11 -6.24
N LYS A 575 15.50 -18.17 -6.09
CA LYS A 575 16.86 -18.47 -5.64
C LYS A 575 16.93 -18.46 -4.12
N VAL A 576 17.44 -19.54 -3.54
CA VAL A 576 17.72 -19.68 -2.10
C VAL A 576 19.16 -19.27 -1.81
N TYR A 577 19.39 -18.47 -0.75
CA TYR A 577 20.77 -18.15 -0.33
C TYR A 577 21.43 -19.35 0.36
N PRO A 578 22.75 -19.55 0.22
CA PRO A 578 23.43 -20.75 0.73
C PRO A 578 23.22 -21.03 2.22
N ASP A 579 23.17 -20.00 3.04
CA ASP A 579 22.99 -20.06 4.49
C ASP A 579 21.54 -20.24 4.95
N SER A 580 20.56 -20.02 4.04
CA SER A 580 19.12 -19.97 4.39
C SER A 580 18.64 -21.23 5.09
N LEU A 581 18.98 -22.41 4.56
CA LEU A 581 18.46 -23.68 5.08
C LEU A 581 18.93 -23.92 6.50
N ARG A 582 20.21 -23.62 6.78
CA ARG A 582 20.80 -23.77 8.11
C ARG A 582 20.21 -22.74 9.08
N LEU A 583 20.01 -21.50 8.64
CA LEU A 583 19.41 -20.44 9.47
C LEU A 583 17.95 -20.70 9.83
N LEU A 584 17.18 -21.33 8.95
CA LEU A 584 15.74 -21.57 9.15
C LEU A 584 15.42 -22.85 9.94
N ILE A 585 16.34 -23.81 9.96
CA ILE A 585 16.21 -25.06 10.73
C ILE A 585 16.64 -24.87 12.20
N ASN A 586 17.56 -23.92 12.44
CA ASN A 586 18.04 -23.50 13.75
C ASN A 586 17.01 -22.65 14.49
#